data_AF-A0A6P1BQW0-F1
#
_entry.id   AF-A0A6P1BQW0-F1
#
_cell.length_a   1.000
_cell.length_b   1.000
_cell.length_c   1.000
_cell.angle_alpha   90.00
_cell.angle_beta   90.00
_cell.angle_gamma   90.00
#
_symmetry.space_group_name_H-M   'P 1'
#
loop_
_entity.id
_entity.type
_entity.pdbx_description
1 polymer ?
#
loop_
_entity_poly.entity_id
_entity_poly.type
_entity_poly.pdbx_seq_one_letter_code
_entity_poly.pdbx_strand_id
1 'polypeptide(L)'
;MGAFAQLRDRCATIGQRFDYLALAPAMAAICYPFLLRAFHAVVGTQAATPSLSIIVGATLILAVALVVPFFALGLACRCNADPGARRLAYAAVTAPTLYVFLGVVQALNRSPIPDEIVWCVLWLAIALWSQTARNPVVAATWPTMGRWRIVHGMTAAVLSLYVAFHLTNHLLGLIGPDAHAAVMKIGRVVYRSRVGEPLLVAAMLSQIGTGLFLAWRWSAAPQGLHRTFQVGSGAYLSLYILGHMNSVFIYARSFLGIPTDWNFAIGAPIGLIHDAWNIRLLPHYALGAFFVLSHLASGLRVVLIAHGVDRRAADRLWDACVALSAVISAAIIAGMCGVRIG
;
A
#
# COMPACT_ATOMS: atom_id res chain seq x y z
N MET A 1 -25.35 -17.58 18.26
CA MET A 1 -25.08 -18.72 17.34
C MET A 1 -26.01 -18.75 16.12
N GLY A 2 -27.27 -18.26 16.17
CA GLY A 2 -28.22 -18.32 15.04
C GLY A 2 -27.92 -17.44 13.80
N ALA A 3 -27.35 -16.25 13.96
CA ALA A 3 -27.04 -15.37 12.81
C ALA A 3 -25.91 -15.90 11.89
N PHE A 4 -25.06 -16.80 12.40
CA PHE A 4 -23.93 -17.37 11.67
C PHE A 4 -24.29 -18.60 10.85
N ALA A 5 -25.34 -19.34 11.25
CA ALA A 5 -25.92 -20.42 10.45
C ALA A 5 -26.53 -19.85 9.15
N GLN A 6 -27.24 -18.73 9.23
CA GLN A 6 -27.80 -18.02 8.07
C GLN A 6 -26.77 -17.45 7.09
N LEU A 7 -25.54 -17.16 7.55
CA LEU A 7 -24.42 -16.73 6.69
C LEU A 7 -23.76 -17.92 5.99
N ARG A 8 -23.72 -19.08 6.66
CA ARG A 8 -23.16 -20.32 6.13
C ARG A 8 -24.08 -20.94 5.06
N ASP A 9 -25.40 -20.93 5.28
CA ASP A 9 -26.37 -21.54 4.38
C ASP A 9 -26.58 -20.75 3.07
N ARG A 10 -26.42 -19.42 3.08
CA ARG A 10 -26.45 -18.61 1.85
C ARG A 10 -25.22 -18.80 0.96
N CYS A 11 -24.14 -19.34 1.50
CA CYS A 11 -22.86 -19.47 0.83
C CYS A 11 -22.64 -20.85 0.19
N ALA A 12 -23.40 -21.87 0.60
CA ALA A 12 -23.16 -23.27 0.26
C ALA A 12 -23.72 -23.72 -1.12
N THR A 13 -24.41 -22.85 -1.85
CA THR A 13 -25.19 -23.22 -3.05
C THR A 13 -24.49 -23.03 -4.40
N ILE A 14 -23.17 -22.79 -4.44
CA ILE A 14 -22.46 -22.60 -5.72
C ILE A 14 -21.33 -23.64 -5.83
N GLY A 15 -21.55 -24.65 -6.67
CA GLY A 15 -20.62 -25.75 -6.93
C GLY A 15 -19.32 -25.33 -7.63
N GLN A 16 -18.41 -26.30 -7.79
CA GLN A 16 -17.13 -26.16 -8.49
C GLN A 16 -17.32 -25.76 -9.96
N ARG A 17 -17.45 -24.46 -10.23
CA ARG A 17 -17.16 -23.84 -11.52
C ARG A 17 -15.86 -23.05 -11.37
N PHE A 18 -15.06 -23.00 -12.43
CA PHE A 18 -13.95 -22.06 -12.55
C PHE A 18 -14.46 -20.68 -12.13
N ASP A 19 -14.09 -20.22 -10.93
CA ASP A 19 -14.44 -18.88 -10.47
C ASP A 19 -13.59 -17.92 -11.31
N TYR A 20 -14.13 -17.43 -12.43
CA TYR A 20 -13.45 -16.46 -13.29
C TYR A 20 -12.99 -15.22 -12.50
N LEU A 21 -13.62 -14.95 -11.35
CA LEU A 21 -13.23 -13.88 -10.43
C LEU A 21 -12.00 -14.23 -9.58
N ALA A 22 -11.57 -15.48 -9.51
CA ALA A 22 -10.37 -15.89 -8.77
C ALA A 22 -9.10 -15.30 -9.39
N LEU A 23 -9.02 -15.19 -10.72
CA LEU A 23 -7.86 -14.61 -11.42
C LEU A 23 -7.99 -13.10 -11.69
N ALA A 24 -9.16 -12.52 -11.44
CA ALA A 24 -9.39 -11.09 -11.61
C ALA A 24 -8.37 -10.18 -10.88
N PRO A 25 -7.88 -10.50 -9.65
CA PRO A 25 -6.85 -9.69 -9.02
C PRO A 25 -5.51 -9.72 -9.79
N ALA A 26 -5.12 -10.89 -10.31
CA ALA A 26 -3.91 -11.00 -11.13
C ALA A 26 -4.04 -10.22 -12.44
N MET A 27 -5.21 -10.29 -13.09
CA MET A 27 -5.48 -9.51 -14.31
C MET A 27 -5.41 -8.01 -14.05
N ALA A 28 -6.03 -7.53 -12.96
CA ALA A 28 -5.96 -6.12 -12.58
C ALA A 28 -4.51 -5.67 -12.30
N ALA A 29 -3.72 -6.53 -11.64
CA ALA A 29 -2.31 -6.27 -11.41
C ALA A 29 -1.49 -6.27 -12.72
N ILE A 30 -1.71 -7.22 -13.64
CA ILE A 30 -1.05 -7.26 -14.96
C ILE A 30 -1.33 -5.96 -15.74
N CYS A 31 -2.57 -5.47 -15.73
CA CYS A 31 -2.95 -4.24 -16.42
C CYS A 31 -2.32 -2.97 -15.81
N TYR A 32 -1.88 -3.01 -14.55
CA TYR A 32 -1.49 -1.83 -13.79
C TYR A 32 -0.37 -0.98 -14.44
N PRO A 33 0.78 -1.54 -14.88
CA PRO A 33 1.81 -0.76 -15.57
C PRO A 33 1.32 -0.09 -16.86
N PHE A 34 0.42 -0.74 -17.58
CA PHE A 34 -0.11 -0.24 -18.84
C PHE A 34 -1.05 0.95 -18.62
N LEU A 35 -1.75 1.02 -17.48
CA LEU A 35 -2.49 2.21 -17.08
C LEU A 35 -1.55 3.40 -16.86
N LEU A 36 -0.41 3.19 -16.19
CA LEU A 36 0.58 4.26 -15.97
C LEU A 36 1.24 4.70 -17.29
N ARG A 37 1.51 3.76 -18.20
CA ARG A 37 2.01 4.08 -19.55
C ARG A 37 0.97 4.86 -20.36
N ALA A 38 -0.30 4.47 -20.29
CA ALA A 38 -1.38 5.18 -20.96
C ALA A 38 -1.54 6.60 -20.39
N PHE A 39 -1.45 6.77 -19.07
CA PHE A 39 -1.42 8.08 -18.44
C PHE A 39 -0.29 8.94 -18.99
N HIS A 40 0.93 8.42 -18.98
CA HIS A 40 2.11 9.15 -19.48
C HIS A 40 1.98 9.50 -20.96
N ALA A 41 1.44 8.59 -21.78
CA ALA A 41 1.19 8.85 -23.20
C ALA A 41 0.17 9.97 -23.44
N VAL A 42 -0.85 10.09 -22.57
CA VAL A 42 -1.87 11.15 -22.65
C VAL A 42 -1.30 12.50 -22.18
N VAL A 43 -0.52 12.51 -21.10
CA VAL A 43 0.04 13.74 -20.52
C VAL A 43 1.22 14.28 -21.35
N GLY A 44 2.04 13.41 -21.94
CA GLY A 44 3.21 13.77 -22.73
C GLY A 44 4.37 14.36 -21.91
N THR A 45 5.47 14.68 -22.60
CA THR A 45 6.77 15.03 -22.01
C THR A 45 7.00 16.55 -21.78
N GLN A 46 5.93 17.34 -21.60
CA GLN A 46 5.87 18.82 -21.45
C GLN A 46 6.04 19.66 -22.73
N ALA A 47 5.15 20.68 -22.89
CA ALA A 47 5.38 22.02 -23.46
C ALA A 47 4.09 22.86 -23.66
N ALA A 48 2.89 22.26 -23.67
CA ALA A 48 1.63 22.97 -23.90
C ALA A 48 0.68 22.90 -22.69
N THR A 49 -0.12 23.95 -22.49
CA THR A 49 -1.27 23.89 -21.56
C THR A 49 -2.18 22.74 -21.99
N PRO A 50 -2.37 21.70 -21.17
CA PRO A 50 -3.14 20.54 -21.58
C PRO A 50 -4.60 20.95 -21.81
N SER A 51 -5.20 20.44 -22.88
CA SER A 51 -6.62 20.65 -23.15
C SER A 51 -7.46 19.99 -22.04
N LEU A 52 -8.69 20.47 -21.83
CA LEU A 52 -9.62 19.87 -20.85
C LEU A 52 -9.79 18.36 -21.07
N SER A 53 -9.84 17.92 -22.34
CA SER A 53 -9.96 16.51 -22.70
C SER A 53 -8.74 15.67 -22.26
N ILE A 54 -7.53 16.20 -22.36
CA ILE A 54 -6.30 15.55 -21.88
C ILE A 54 -6.34 15.44 -20.36
N ILE A 55 -6.71 16.52 -19.66
CA ILE A 55 -6.81 16.53 -18.19
C ILE A 55 -7.82 15.48 -17.73
N VAL A 56 -9.02 15.47 -18.31
CA VAL A 56 -10.08 14.50 -17.96
C VAL A 56 -9.61 13.08 -18.26
N GLY A 57 -9.05 12.81 -19.45
CA GLY A 57 -8.54 11.49 -19.83
C GLY A 57 -7.45 10.98 -18.89
N ALA A 58 -6.43 11.80 -18.61
CA ALA A 58 -5.35 11.46 -17.69
C ALA A 58 -5.88 11.20 -16.27
N THR A 59 -6.80 12.05 -15.79
CA THR A 59 -7.41 11.90 -14.46
C THR A 59 -8.18 10.59 -14.34
N LEU A 60 -8.96 10.22 -15.36
CA LEU A 60 -9.71 8.95 -15.37
C LEU A 60 -8.76 7.74 -15.38
N ILE A 61 -7.71 7.76 -16.20
CA ILE A 61 -6.73 6.66 -16.23
C ILE A 61 -6.03 6.51 -14.87
N LEU A 62 -5.60 7.62 -14.27
CA LEU A 62 -4.96 7.60 -12.97
C LEU A 62 -5.91 7.14 -11.86
N ALA A 63 -7.18 7.54 -11.92
CA ALA A 63 -8.22 7.08 -11.00
C ALA A 63 -8.40 5.56 -11.09
N VAL A 64 -8.42 4.99 -12.31
CA VAL A 64 -8.47 3.53 -12.51
C VAL A 64 -7.24 2.86 -11.89
N ALA A 65 -6.04 3.42 -12.08
CA ALA A 65 -4.81 2.89 -11.46
C ALA A 65 -4.86 2.91 -9.92
N LEU A 66 -5.40 3.97 -9.32
CA LEU A 66 -5.60 4.09 -7.87
C LEU A 66 -6.68 3.13 -7.33
N VAL A 67 -7.65 2.73 -8.14
CA VAL A 67 -8.73 1.81 -7.75
C VAL A 67 -8.27 0.34 -7.74
N VAL A 68 -7.21 -0.03 -8.46
CA VAL A 68 -6.73 -1.45 -8.54
C VAL A 68 -6.59 -2.12 -7.16
N PRO A 69 -5.94 -1.51 -6.15
CA PRO A 69 -5.84 -2.12 -4.82
C PRO A 69 -7.19 -2.28 -4.11
N PHE A 70 -8.11 -1.35 -4.30
CA PHE A 70 -9.44 -1.41 -3.69
C PHE A 70 -10.33 -2.45 -4.36
N PHE A 71 -10.22 -2.61 -5.67
CA PHE A 71 -10.84 -3.72 -6.40
C PHE A 71 -10.35 -5.07 -5.85
N ALA A 72 -9.04 -5.22 -5.66
CA ALA A 72 -8.45 -6.41 -5.06
C ALA A 72 -8.91 -6.63 -3.60
N LEU A 73 -8.99 -5.58 -2.79
CA LEU A 73 -9.57 -5.65 -1.42
C LEU A 73 -11.04 -6.12 -1.45
N GLY A 74 -11.84 -5.62 -2.39
CA GLY A 74 -13.23 -6.05 -2.58
C GLY A 74 -13.34 -7.54 -2.88
N LEU A 75 -12.47 -8.05 -3.76
CA LEU A 75 -12.40 -9.48 -4.08
C LEU A 75 -11.93 -10.34 -2.89
N ALA A 76 -11.03 -9.82 -2.05
CA ALA A 76 -10.58 -10.49 -0.83
C ALA A 76 -11.69 -10.56 0.25
N CYS A 77 -12.62 -9.60 0.24
CA CYS A 77 -13.73 -9.50 1.19
C CYS A 77 -14.86 -10.50 0.91
N ARG A 78 -14.83 -11.21 -0.23
CA ARG A 78 -15.86 -12.19 -0.60
C ARG A 78 -15.92 -13.33 0.44
N CYS A 79 -17.11 -13.60 0.95
CA CYS A 79 -17.33 -14.62 1.99
C CYS A 79 -16.96 -16.04 1.53
N ASN A 80 -17.07 -16.31 0.23
CA ASN A 80 -16.75 -17.60 -0.42
C ASN A 80 -15.33 -17.68 -0.99
N ALA A 81 -14.50 -16.64 -0.83
CA ALA A 81 -13.14 -16.71 -1.33
C ALA A 81 -12.38 -17.82 -0.60
N ASP A 82 -11.86 -18.79 -1.37
CA ASP A 82 -10.90 -19.74 -0.84
C ASP A 82 -9.62 -18.98 -0.39
N PRO A 83 -8.83 -19.55 0.54
CA PRO A 83 -7.63 -18.88 1.04
C PRO A 83 -6.60 -18.52 -0.05
N GLY A 84 -6.52 -19.29 -1.14
CA GLY A 84 -5.63 -19.05 -2.27
C GLY A 84 -6.05 -17.81 -3.05
N ALA A 85 -7.31 -17.74 -3.46
CA ALA A 85 -7.90 -16.57 -4.12
C ALA A 85 -7.82 -15.31 -3.22
N ARG A 86 -8.04 -15.45 -1.90
CA ARG A 86 -7.89 -14.32 -0.96
C ARG A 86 -6.44 -13.84 -0.87
N ARG A 87 -5.46 -14.75 -0.85
CA ARG A 87 -4.04 -14.39 -0.85
C ARG A 87 -3.60 -13.74 -2.15
N LEU A 88 -4.09 -14.24 -3.30
CA LEU A 88 -3.87 -13.60 -4.59
C LEU A 88 -4.45 -12.18 -4.62
N ALA A 89 -5.65 -12.00 -4.07
CA ALA A 89 -6.26 -10.69 -3.92
C ALA A 89 -5.40 -9.77 -3.03
N TYR A 90 -4.93 -10.23 -1.87
CA TYR A 90 -4.01 -9.44 -1.04
C TYR A 90 -2.68 -9.12 -1.72
N ALA A 91 -2.12 -10.04 -2.51
CA ALA A 91 -0.96 -9.76 -3.32
C ALA A 91 -1.26 -8.62 -4.31
N ALA A 92 -2.41 -8.67 -5.00
CA ALA A 92 -2.80 -7.64 -5.97
C ALA A 92 -3.04 -6.26 -5.34
N VAL A 93 -3.44 -6.18 -4.06
CA VAL A 93 -3.47 -4.91 -3.31
C VAL A 93 -2.11 -4.21 -3.37
N THR A 94 -1.02 -4.98 -3.31
CA THR A 94 0.34 -4.46 -3.28
C THR A 94 0.88 -4.01 -4.64
N ALA A 95 0.12 -4.15 -5.73
CA ALA A 95 0.61 -3.92 -7.09
C ALA A 95 1.33 -2.56 -7.28
N PRO A 96 0.79 -1.41 -6.83
CA PRO A 96 1.47 -0.12 -6.96
C PRO A 96 2.86 -0.10 -6.34
N THR A 97 2.99 -0.61 -5.12
CA THR A 97 4.27 -0.60 -4.42
C THR A 97 5.23 -1.68 -4.89
N LEU A 98 4.72 -2.84 -5.32
CA LEU A 98 5.54 -3.89 -5.89
C LEU A 98 6.13 -3.45 -7.23
N TYR A 99 5.38 -2.68 -8.03
CA TYR A 99 5.86 -2.19 -9.33
C TYR A 99 7.00 -1.17 -9.16
N VAL A 100 6.89 -0.26 -8.19
CA VAL A 100 8.01 0.63 -7.82
C VAL A 100 9.21 -0.17 -7.36
N PHE A 101 9.02 -1.14 -6.45
CA PHE A 101 10.11 -1.95 -5.94
C PHE A 101 10.81 -2.75 -7.05
N LEU A 102 10.04 -3.37 -7.95
CA LEU A 102 10.56 -4.06 -9.14
C LEU A 102 11.42 -3.12 -9.98
N GLY A 103 10.91 -1.94 -10.33
CA GLY A 103 11.65 -0.97 -11.15
C GLY A 103 12.97 -0.53 -10.50
N VAL A 104 13.00 -0.34 -9.17
CA VAL A 104 14.23 -0.03 -8.45
C VAL A 104 15.21 -1.20 -8.47
N VAL A 105 14.74 -2.43 -8.23
CA VAL A 105 15.59 -3.64 -8.31
C VAL A 105 16.18 -3.83 -9.70
N GLN A 106 15.38 -3.61 -10.75
CA GLN A 106 15.87 -3.69 -12.12
C GLN A 106 16.89 -2.60 -12.45
N ALA A 107 16.68 -1.37 -11.97
CA ALA A 107 17.66 -0.29 -12.11
C ALA A 107 18.98 -0.61 -11.41
N LEU A 108 18.94 -1.16 -10.19
CA LEU A 108 20.12 -1.60 -9.45
C LEU A 108 20.90 -2.70 -10.19
N ASN A 109 20.19 -3.62 -10.84
CA ASN A 109 20.77 -4.70 -11.63
C ASN A 109 21.13 -4.30 -13.06
N ARG A 110 20.85 -3.04 -13.48
CA ARG A 110 20.99 -2.56 -14.85
C ARG A 110 20.34 -3.50 -15.88
N SER A 111 19.15 -4.02 -15.55
CA SER A 111 18.41 -4.96 -16.41
C SER A 111 18.07 -4.30 -17.75
N PRO A 112 18.35 -4.95 -18.90
CA PRO A 112 17.91 -4.46 -20.21
C PRO A 112 16.46 -4.83 -20.53
N ILE A 113 15.81 -5.64 -19.68
CA ILE A 113 14.45 -6.14 -19.93
C ILE A 113 13.43 -5.08 -19.48
N PRO A 114 12.43 -4.75 -20.33
CA PRO A 114 11.34 -3.86 -19.93
C PRO A 114 10.63 -4.31 -18.65
N ASP A 115 10.33 -3.36 -17.76
CA ASP A 115 9.65 -3.62 -16.49
C ASP A 115 8.32 -4.34 -16.67
N GLU A 116 7.58 -3.99 -17.72
CA GLU A 116 6.27 -4.57 -18.02
C GLU A 116 6.37 -6.07 -18.36
N ILE A 117 7.45 -6.51 -19.00
CA ILE A 117 7.65 -7.93 -19.33
C ILE A 117 7.89 -8.73 -18.07
N VAL A 118 8.85 -8.29 -17.23
CA VAL A 118 9.15 -8.95 -15.96
C VAL A 118 7.92 -8.97 -15.07
N TRP A 119 7.15 -7.87 -15.05
CA TRP A 119 5.89 -7.76 -14.34
C TRP A 119 4.84 -8.77 -14.80
N CYS A 120 4.61 -8.90 -16.11
CA CYS A 120 3.65 -9.85 -16.66
C CYS A 120 4.04 -11.29 -16.31
N VAL A 121 5.31 -11.65 -16.48
CA VAL A 121 5.83 -12.99 -16.13
C VAL A 121 5.64 -13.27 -14.64
N LEU A 122 5.97 -12.31 -13.77
CA LEU A 122 5.79 -12.42 -12.33
C LEU A 122 4.33 -12.68 -11.97
N TRP A 123 3.38 -11.91 -12.50
CA TRP A 123 1.96 -12.07 -12.18
C TRP A 123 1.34 -13.33 -12.76
N LEU A 124 1.77 -13.76 -13.93
CA LEU A 124 1.39 -15.08 -14.47
C LEU A 124 1.87 -16.20 -13.54
N ALA A 125 3.12 -16.13 -13.05
CA ALA A 125 3.65 -17.10 -12.10
C ALA A 125 2.89 -17.09 -10.76
N ILE A 126 2.59 -15.91 -10.20
CA ILE A 126 1.81 -15.78 -8.96
C ILE A 126 0.39 -16.34 -9.15
N ALA A 127 -0.25 -16.06 -10.28
CA ALA A 127 -1.58 -16.58 -10.62
C ALA A 127 -1.57 -18.11 -10.77
N LEU A 128 -0.59 -18.68 -11.47
CA LEU A 128 -0.45 -20.13 -11.59
C LEU A 128 -0.21 -20.78 -10.22
N TRP A 129 0.69 -20.20 -9.42
CA TRP A 129 1.00 -20.70 -8.08
C TRP A 129 -0.24 -20.69 -7.18
N SER A 130 -1.04 -19.62 -7.20
CA SER A 130 -2.26 -19.53 -6.36
C SER A 130 -3.29 -20.60 -6.69
N GLN A 131 -3.36 -21.05 -7.94
CA GLN A 131 -4.27 -22.14 -8.36
C GLN A 131 -3.74 -23.53 -7.93
N THR A 132 -2.43 -23.71 -7.90
CA THR A 132 -1.80 -25.00 -7.55
C THR A 132 -1.60 -25.22 -6.06
N ALA A 133 -1.54 -24.14 -5.27
CA ALA A 133 -1.35 -24.21 -3.83
C ALA A 133 -2.60 -24.83 -3.17
N ARG A 134 -2.57 -26.15 -2.98
CA ARG A 134 -3.62 -26.88 -2.26
C ARG A 134 -3.76 -26.25 -0.88
N ASN A 135 -4.94 -25.73 -0.57
CA ASN A 135 -5.26 -25.34 0.79
C ASN A 135 -5.54 -26.64 1.57
N PRO A 136 -4.70 -27.04 2.56
CA PRO A 136 -5.16 -28.03 3.51
C PRO A 136 -6.43 -27.47 4.12
N VAL A 137 -7.48 -28.29 4.21
CA VAL A 137 -8.71 -27.96 4.93
C VAL A 137 -8.30 -27.77 6.39
N VAL A 138 -7.88 -26.55 6.75
CA VAL A 138 -7.61 -26.22 8.14
C VAL A 138 -8.98 -26.13 8.77
N ALA A 139 -9.32 -27.13 9.57
CA ALA A 139 -10.47 -27.08 10.47
C ALA A 139 -10.47 -25.70 11.12
N ALA A 140 -11.58 -24.98 10.97
CA ALA A 140 -11.77 -23.56 11.30
C ALA A 140 -11.45 -23.28 12.77
N THR A 141 -10.16 -23.23 13.09
CA THR A 141 -9.62 -22.92 14.39
C THR A 141 -9.10 -21.50 14.29
N TRP A 142 -9.62 -20.64 15.15
CA TRP A 142 -9.16 -19.27 15.25
C TRP A 142 -7.67 -19.29 15.58
N PRO A 143 -6.80 -18.60 14.80
CA PRO A 143 -5.38 -18.75 15.03
C PRO A 143 -4.99 -18.07 16.35
N THR A 144 -4.27 -18.78 17.22
CA THR A 144 -3.78 -18.29 18.51
C THR A 144 -2.63 -17.28 18.29
N MET A 145 -3.00 -16.03 18.01
CA MET A 145 -2.06 -14.96 17.63
C MET A 145 -1.91 -13.86 18.69
N GLY A 146 -2.42 -14.07 19.90
CA GLY A 146 -2.51 -13.03 20.94
C GLY A 146 -1.19 -12.30 21.19
N ARG A 147 -0.11 -13.05 21.46
CA ARG A 147 1.23 -12.49 21.71
C ARG A 147 1.76 -11.70 20.52
N TRP A 148 1.66 -12.25 19.31
CA TRP A 148 2.13 -11.59 18.08
C TRP A 148 1.38 -10.30 17.77
N ARG A 149 0.06 -10.26 18.05
CA ARG A 149 -0.73 -9.03 17.91
C ARG A 149 -0.29 -7.95 18.90
N ILE A 150 0.07 -8.32 20.12
CA ILE A 150 0.58 -7.38 21.13
C ILE A 150 1.95 -6.83 20.68
N VAL A 151 2.90 -7.69 20.31
CA VAL A 151 4.23 -7.27 19.83
C VAL A 151 4.12 -6.35 18.62
N HIS A 152 3.29 -6.73 17.64
CA HIS A 152 3.03 -5.91 16.46
C HIS A 152 2.39 -4.57 16.83
N GLY A 153 1.41 -4.56 17.74
CA GLY A 153 0.75 -3.34 18.20
C GLY A 153 1.69 -2.39 18.97
N MET A 154 2.54 -2.91 19.86
CA MET A 154 3.49 -2.12 20.63
C MET A 154 4.55 -1.47 19.73
N THR A 155 5.11 -2.24 18.80
CA THR A 155 6.10 -1.70 17.85
C THR A 155 5.46 -0.70 16.88
N ALA A 156 4.21 -0.92 16.46
CA ALA A 156 3.45 0.06 15.68
C ALA A 156 3.16 1.35 16.47
N ALA A 157 2.87 1.26 17.77
CA ALA A 157 2.64 2.43 18.62
C ALA A 157 3.90 3.30 18.76
N VAL A 158 5.09 2.72 18.80
CA VAL A 158 6.35 3.47 18.79
C VAL A 158 6.59 4.10 17.42
N LEU A 159 6.39 3.33 16.34
CA LEU A 159 6.60 3.81 14.97
C LEU A 159 5.58 4.88 14.54
N SER A 160 4.40 4.94 15.15
CA SER A 160 3.41 5.97 14.83
C SER A 160 3.93 7.38 15.11
N LEU A 161 4.84 7.55 16.06
CA LEU A 161 5.51 8.83 16.33
C LEU A 161 6.37 9.27 15.12
N TYR A 162 7.14 8.33 14.57
CA TYR A 162 7.93 8.58 13.36
C TYR A 162 7.02 8.86 12.16
N VAL A 163 5.98 8.05 11.96
CA VAL A 163 5.02 8.22 10.86
C VAL A 163 4.33 9.59 10.95
N ALA A 164 3.87 10.00 12.13
CA ALA A 164 3.23 11.28 12.34
C ALA A 164 4.17 12.45 11.99
N PHE A 165 5.41 12.42 12.49
CA PHE A 165 6.42 13.39 12.10
C PHE A 165 6.68 13.39 10.59
N HIS A 166 6.86 12.20 10.00
CA HIS A 166 7.23 12.04 8.60
C HIS A 166 6.14 12.56 7.66
N LEU A 167 4.87 12.20 7.89
CA LEU A 167 3.75 12.69 7.10
C LEU A 167 3.49 14.18 7.31
N THR A 168 3.66 14.68 8.54
CA THR A 168 3.57 16.13 8.81
C THR A 168 4.64 16.90 8.02
N ASN A 169 5.87 16.40 8.02
CA ASN A 169 6.95 16.99 7.23
C ASN A 169 6.61 17.02 5.73
N HIS A 170 6.04 15.94 5.19
CA HIS A 170 5.57 15.92 3.79
C HIS A 170 4.42 16.90 3.52
N LEU A 171 3.48 17.08 4.45
CA LEU A 171 2.42 18.09 4.34
C LEU A 171 2.97 19.52 4.25
N LEU A 172 4.10 19.82 4.91
CA LEU A 172 4.76 21.12 4.79
C LEU A 172 5.29 21.40 3.38
N GLY A 173 5.33 20.40 2.50
CA GLY A 173 5.53 20.60 1.07
C GLY A 173 4.48 21.49 0.40
N LEU A 174 3.27 21.58 0.97
CA LEU A 174 2.24 22.54 0.54
C LEU A 174 2.65 23.98 0.84
N ILE A 175 3.43 24.23 1.88
CA ILE A 175 3.99 25.56 2.15
C ILE A 175 5.18 25.79 1.21
N GLY A 176 6.03 24.79 1.06
CA GLY A 176 7.08 24.77 0.05
C GLY A 176 8.28 23.91 0.41
N PRO A 177 9.23 23.74 -0.52
CA PRO A 177 10.43 22.92 -0.32
C PRO A 177 11.25 23.35 0.90
N ASP A 178 11.34 24.67 1.16
CA ASP A 178 12.13 25.22 2.26
C ASP A 178 11.52 24.90 3.64
N ALA A 179 10.19 25.01 3.78
CA ALA A 179 9.49 24.65 5.00
C ALA A 179 9.64 23.15 5.31
N HIS A 180 9.45 22.30 4.29
CA HIS A 180 9.76 20.87 4.38
C HIS A 180 11.22 20.64 4.77
N ALA A 181 12.18 21.33 4.16
CA ALA A 181 13.60 21.14 4.44
C ALA A 181 13.99 21.54 5.87
N ALA A 182 13.43 22.63 6.37
CA ALA A 182 13.67 23.12 7.74
C ALA A 182 13.22 22.10 8.79
N VAL A 183 12.00 21.58 8.67
CA VAL A 183 11.46 20.58 9.62
C VAL A 183 12.16 19.24 9.45
N MET A 184 12.45 18.83 8.21
CA MET A 184 13.22 17.62 7.92
C MET A 184 14.56 17.63 8.64
N LYS A 185 15.29 18.75 8.64
CA LYS A 185 16.60 18.88 9.30
C LYS A 185 16.51 18.61 10.81
N ILE A 186 15.45 19.09 11.48
CA ILE A 186 15.22 18.85 12.92
C ILE A 186 15.06 17.34 13.16
N GLY A 187 14.17 16.68 12.41
CA GLY A 187 13.93 15.25 12.59
C GLY A 187 15.16 14.39 12.31
N ARG A 188 15.98 14.77 11.31
CA ARG A 188 17.20 14.03 10.93
C ARG A 188 18.22 13.94 12.06
N VAL A 189 18.26 14.90 13.01
CA VAL A 189 19.12 14.79 14.20
C VAL A 189 18.80 13.53 15.01
N VAL A 190 17.53 13.10 15.01
CA VAL A 190 17.06 11.93 15.74
C VAL A 190 17.11 10.68 14.87
N TYR A 191 16.32 10.62 13.81
CA TYR A 191 16.12 9.38 13.04
C TYR A 191 17.26 9.04 12.06
N ARG A 192 18.22 9.96 11.84
CA ARG A 192 19.48 9.68 11.13
C ARG A 192 20.72 9.62 12.04
N SER A 193 20.53 9.62 13.35
CA SER A 193 21.65 9.42 14.27
C SER A 193 22.21 7.99 14.17
N ARG A 194 23.44 7.78 14.64
CA ARG A 194 24.10 6.45 14.66
C ARG A 194 23.30 5.37 15.40
N VAL A 195 22.41 5.76 16.30
CA VAL A 195 21.56 4.86 17.08
C VAL A 195 20.12 4.86 16.56
N GLY A 196 19.57 6.04 16.26
CA GLY A 196 18.18 6.18 15.81
C GLY A 196 17.91 5.53 14.46
N GLU A 197 18.83 5.64 13.50
CA GLU A 197 18.65 5.05 12.16
C GLU A 197 18.57 3.52 12.21
N PRO A 198 19.53 2.79 12.83
CA PRO A 198 19.43 1.34 12.96
C PRO A 198 18.22 0.85 13.76
N LEU A 199 17.85 1.54 14.86
CA LEU A 199 16.67 1.16 15.66
C LEU A 199 15.38 1.33 14.88
N LEU A 200 15.24 2.42 14.12
CA LEU A 200 14.08 2.66 13.28
C LEU A 200 13.97 1.59 12.19
N VAL A 201 15.09 1.27 11.53
CA VAL A 201 15.19 0.19 10.53
C VAL A 201 14.77 -1.16 11.14
N ALA A 202 15.30 -1.51 12.32
CA ALA A 202 14.97 -2.76 13.00
C ALA A 202 13.48 -2.83 13.39
N ALA A 203 12.90 -1.73 13.87
CA ALA A 203 11.48 -1.66 14.19
C ALA A 203 10.60 -1.83 12.94
N MET A 204 10.96 -1.19 11.82
CA MET A 204 10.27 -1.33 10.54
C MET A 204 10.35 -2.76 9.98
N LEU A 205 11.53 -3.39 10.02
CA LEU A 205 11.69 -4.80 9.62
C LEU A 205 10.89 -5.75 10.55
N SER A 206 10.84 -5.45 11.84
CA SER A 206 10.01 -6.19 12.80
C SER A 206 8.51 -6.04 12.49
N GLN A 207 8.06 -4.85 12.09
CA GLN A 207 6.69 -4.63 11.61
C GLN A 207 6.37 -5.45 10.37
N ILE A 208 7.27 -5.48 9.39
CA ILE A 208 7.12 -6.30 8.18
C ILE A 208 7.00 -7.78 8.57
N GLY A 209 7.94 -8.31 9.36
CA GLY A 209 7.96 -9.73 9.72
C GLY A 209 6.72 -10.15 10.52
N THR A 210 6.37 -9.40 11.56
CA THR A 210 5.17 -9.70 12.38
C THR A 210 3.87 -9.48 11.60
N GLY A 211 3.80 -8.45 10.76
CA GLY A 211 2.65 -8.12 9.92
C GLY A 211 2.38 -9.20 8.88
N LEU A 212 3.41 -9.67 8.15
CA LEU A 212 3.28 -10.76 7.18
C LEU A 212 2.88 -12.08 7.84
N PHE A 213 3.43 -12.38 9.02
CA PHE A 213 2.99 -13.55 9.80
C PHE A 213 1.50 -13.48 10.15
N LEU A 214 1.03 -12.35 10.66
CA LEU A 214 -0.38 -12.15 10.98
C LEU A 214 -1.27 -12.18 9.73
N ALA A 215 -0.84 -11.55 8.64
CA ALA A 215 -1.56 -11.55 7.36
C ALA A 215 -1.72 -12.97 6.80
N TRP A 216 -0.66 -13.78 6.84
CA TRP A 216 -0.70 -15.17 6.40
C TRP A 216 -1.72 -16.00 7.19
N ARG A 217 -1.70 -15.88 8.53
CA ARG A 217 -2.61 -16.60 9.42
C ARG A 217 -4.06 -16.15 9.25
N TRP A 218 -4.28 -14.84 9.17
CA TRP A 218 -5.63 -14.31 8.96
C TRP A 218 -6.17 -14.67 7.59
N SER A 219 -5.35 -14.66 6.53
CA SER A 219 -5.81 -14.98 5.17
C SER A 219 -6.47 -16.36 5.02
N ALA A 220 -6.16 -17.30 5.93
CA ALA A 220 -6.77 -18.63 5.98
C ALA A 220 -8.11 -18.68 6.75
N ALA A 221 -8.43 -17.67 7.56
CA ALA A 221 -9.65 -17.60 8.34
C ALA A 221 -10.74 -16.79 7.62
N PRO A 222 -12.04 -17.01 7.92
CA PRO A 222 -13.12 -16.13 7.48
C PRO A 222 -12.91 -14.70 7.99
N GLN A 223 -13.22 -13.71 7.16
CA GLN A 223 -13.02 -12.29 7.48
C GLN A 223 -14.22 -11.45 7.06
N GLY A 224 -14.51 -10.41 7.84
CA GLY A 224 -15.38 -9.31 7.42
C GLY A 224 -14.58 -8.14 6.84
N LEU A 225 -15.27 -7.08 6.45
CA LEU A 225 -14.71 -5.87 5.82
C LEU A 225 -13.50 -5.30 6.58
N HIS A 226 -13.68 -4.93 7.86
CA HIS A 226 -12.62 -4.31 8.66
C HIS A 226 -11.36 -5.18 8.79
N ARG A 227 -11.52 -6.51 8.89
CA ARG A 227 -10.39 -7.44 8.97
C ARG A 227 -9.69 -7.55 7.62
N THR A 228 -10.47 -7.65 6.54
CA THR A 228 -9.95 -7.70 5.16
C THR A 228 -9.15 -6.45 4.85
N PHE A 229 -9.69 -5.27 5.17
CA PHE A 229 -8.99 -4.00 5.00
C PHE A 229 -7.69 -3.96 5.81
N GLN A 230 -7.71 -4.36 7.09
CA GLN A 230 -6.51 -4.37 7.93
C GLN A 230 -5.43 -5.32 7.38
N VAL A 231 -5.81 -6.50 6.90
CA VAL A 231 -4.86 -7.47 6.34
C VAL A 231 -4.30 -6.98 5.01
N GLY A 232 -5.14 -6.49 4.09
CA GLY A 232 -4.70 -6.01 2.79
C GLY A 232 -3.86 -4.73 2.88
N SER A 233 -4.24 -3.77 3.72
CA SER A 233 -3.39 -2.59 4.02
C SER A 233 -2.06 -3.00 4.67
N GLY A 234 -2.05 -3.99 5.56
CA GLY A 234 -0.81 -4.51 6.14
C GLY A 234 0.10 -5.19 5.11
N ALA A 235 -0.46 -5.93 4.16
CA ALA A 235 0.28 -6.52 3.05
C ALA A 235 0.89 -5.43 2.14
N TYR A 236 0.11 -4.39 1.81
CA TYR A 236 0.61 -3.22 1.08
C TYR A 236 1.76 -2.57 1.82
N LEU A 237 1.58 -2.26 3.11
CA LEU A 237 2.59 -1.58 3.91
C LEU A 237 3.86 -2.39 4.09
N SER A 238 3.77 -3.72 4.12
CA SER A 238 4.94 -4.58 4.22
C SER A 238 5.88 -4.40 3.03
N LEU A 239 5.33 -4.40 1.80
CA LEU A 239 6.11 -4.12 0.59
C LEU A 239 6.45 -2.64 0.44
N TYR A 240 5.57 -1.73 0.87
CA TYR A 240 5.83 -0.30 0.86
C TYR A 240 7.03 0.06 1.72
N ILE A 241 7.07 -0.38 2.97
CA ILE A 241 8.18 -0.10 3.89
C ILE A 241 9.47 -0.68 3.33
N LEU A 242 9.46 -1.94 2.87
CA LEU A 242 10.64 -2.58 2.29
C LEU A 242 11.17 -1.82 1.06
N GLY A 243 10.28 -1.51 0.11
CA GLY A 243 10.64 -0.82 -1.12
C GLY A 243 11.06 0.63 -0.88
N HIS A 244 10.35 1.33 -0.01
CA HIS A 244 10.65 2.72 0.36
C HIS A 244 12.01 2.82 1.07
N MET A 245 12.31 1.93 2.01
CA MET A 245 13.61 1.84 2.65
C MET A 245 14.71 1.49 1.64
N ASN A 246 14.47 0.54 0.72
CA ASN A 246 15.41 0.21 -0.34
C ASN A 246 15.72 1.44 -1.22
N SER A 247 14.69 2.20 -1.62
CA SER A 247 14.88 3.42 -2.40
C SER A 247 15.72 4.47 -1.67
N VAL A 248 15.49 4.65 -0.37
CA VAL A 248 16.21 5.66 0.45
C VAL A 248 17.64 5.24 0.77
N PHE A 249 17.84 4.01 1.24
CA PHE A 249 19.14 3.56 1.73
C PHE A 249 20.03 3.01 0.61
N ILE A 250 19.47 2.14 -0.23
CA ILE A 250 20.25 1.40 -1.22
C ILE A 250 20.33 2.19 -2.53
N TYR A 251 19.19 2.54 -3.11
CA TYR A 251 19.16 3.20 -4.41
C TYR A 251 19.73 4.62 -4.37
N ALA A 252 19.18 5.48 -3.51
CA ALA A 252 19.61 6.88 -3.47
C ALA A 252 20.98 7.08 -2.82
N ARG A 253 21.14 6.66 -1.55
CA ARG A 253 22.35 6.97 -0.77
C ARG A 253 23.56 6.13 -1.19
N SER A 254 23.40 4.83 -1.35
CA SER A 254 24.53 3.93 -1.64
C SER A 254 24.84 3.81 -3.14
N PHE A 255 23.83 3.68 -3.99
CA PHE A 255 24.04 3.43 -5.43
C PHE A 255 24.20 4.72 -6.24
N LEU A 256 23.32 5.71 -6.06
CA LEU A 256 23.39 6.99 -6.78
C LEU A 256 24.26 8.05 -6.08
N GLY A 257 24.50 7.91 -4.78
CA GLY A 257 25.24 8.90 -3.98
C GLY A 257 24.51 10.23 -3.79
N ILE A 258 23.18 10.26 -3.92
CA ILE A 258 22.37 11.48 -3.84
C ILE A 258 21.68 11.64 -2.48
N PRO A 259 21.39 12.88 -2.04
CA PRO A 259 20.61 13.11 -0.84
C PRO A 259 19.15 12.68 -1.03
N THR A 260 18.53 12.17 0.03
CA THR A 260 17.09 11.81 0.03
C THR A 260 16.26 12.95 0.61
N ASP A 261 16.28 14.09 -0.06
CA ASP A 261 15.57 15.31 0.31
C ASP A 261 14.27 15.48 -0.51
N TRP A 262 13.73 16.70 -0.52
CA TRP A 262 12.51 17.02 -1.27
C TRP A 262 12.64 16.73 -2.76
N ASN A 263 13.79 17.07 -3.37
CA ASN A 263 14.03 16.89 -4.79
C ASN A 263 14.01 15.40 -5.17
N PHE A 264 14.65 14.57 -4.35
CA PHE A 264 14.55 13.11 -4.50
C PHE A 264 13.11 12.63 -4.36
N ALA A 265 12.37 13.12 -3.36
CA ALA A 265 11.00 12.67 -3.09
C ALA A 265 10.01 13.02 -4.22
N ILE A 266 10.20 14.14 -4.91
CA ILE A 266 9.31 14.56 -6.01
C ILE A 266 9.80 14.13 -7.39
N GLY A 267 10.95 13.46 -7.50
CA GLY A 267 11.54 13.10 -8.80
C GLY A 267 12.01 14.30 -9.61
N ALA A 268 12.57 15.31 -8.95
CA ALA A 268 13.08 16.51 -9.61
C ALA A 268 14.23 16.17 -10.61
N PRO A 269 14.37 16.94 -11.70
CA PRO A 269 13.58 18.14 -12.06
C PRO A 269 12.27 17.85 -12.81
N ILE A 270 12.07 16.62 -13.31
CA ILE A 270 10.92 16.30 -14.19
C ILE A 270 9.61 16.22 -13.40
N GLY A 271 9.68 15.79 -12.14
CA GLY A 271 8.52 15.66 -11.26
C GLY A 271 7.83 14.30 -11.35
N LEU A 272 6.76 14.13 -10.57
CA LEU A 272 6.01 12.88 -10.47
C LEU A 272 5.13 12.57 -11.70
N ILE A 273 4.71 13.58 -12.45
CA ILE A 273 3.67 13.43 -13.48
C ILE A 273 4.26 13.18 -14.87
N HIS A 274 5.34 13.87 -15.22
CA HIS A 274 5.82 13.98 -16.60
C HIS A 274 6.92 12.97 -16.96
N ASP A 275 7.46 12.26 -15.98
CA ASP A 275 8.44 11.21 -16.23
C ASP A 275 7.77 9.83 -16.25
N ALA A 276 8.10 9.03 -17.27
CA ALA A 276 7.52 7.71 -17.49
C ALA A 276 7.81 6.72 -16.36
N TRP A 277 8.91 6.93 -15.61
CA TRP A 277 9.24 6.13 -14.45
C TRP A 277 8.64 6.73 -13.17
N ASN A 278 8.75 8.05 -12.95
CA ASN A 278 8.29 8.70 -11.72
C ASN A 278 6.77 8.63 -11.53
N ILE A 279 5.98 8.48 -12.59
CA ILE A 279 4.52 8.33 -12.44
C ILE A 279 4.12 7.11 -11.58
N ARG A 280 5.01 6.12 -11.44
CA ARG A 280 4.83 4.98 -10.53
C ARG A 280 4.79 5.41 -9.06
N LEU A 281 5.50 6.49 -8.73
CA LEU A 281 5.64 7.01 -7.38
C LEU A 281 4.34 7.67 -6.87
N LEU A 282 3.57 8.31 -7.75
CA LEU A 282 2.34 9.01 -7.37
C LEU A 282 1.32 8.08 -6.68
N PRO A 283 0.83 7.00 -7.31
CA PRO A 283 -0.07 6.05 -6.64
C PRO A 283 0.63 5.33 -5.49
N HIS A 284 1.93 5.02 -5.60
CA HIS A 284 2.71 4.37 -4.55
C HIS A 284 2.70 5.20 -3.24
N TYR A 285 3.02 6.50 -3.32
CA TYR A 285 3.03 7.41 -2.16
C TYR A 285 1.62 7.75 -1.68
N ALA A 286 0.68 8.00 -2.60
CA ALA A 286 -0.71 8.29 -2.25
C ALA A 286 -1.30 7.16 -1.40
N LEU A 287 -1.19 5.94 -1.90
CA LEU A 287 -1.68 4.76 -1.21
C LEU A 287 -0.84 4.40 0.01
N GLY A 288 0.47 4.69 0.01
CA GLY A 288 1.33 4.53 1.18
C GLY A 288 0.85 5.37 2.37
N ALA A 289 0.65 6.67 2.16
CA ALA A 289 0.14 7.59 3.17
C ALA A 289 -1.30 7.23 3.60
N PHE A 290 -2.16 6.89 2.64
CA PHE A 290 -3.53 6.46 2.93
C PHE A 290 -3.57 5.17 3.76
N PHE A 291 -2.84 4.14 3.34
CA PHE A 291 -2.87 2.85 4.01
C PHE A 291 -2.18 2.88 5.37
N VAL A 292 -1.10 3.65 5.57
CA VAL A 292 -0.46 3.69 6.90
C VAL A 292 -1.40 4.30 7.95
N LEU A 293 -2.09 5.40 7.62
CA LEU A 293 -3.02 6.05 8.54
C LEU A 293 -4.28 5.20 8.77
N SER A 294 -4.87 4.66 7.72
CA SER A 294 -6.07 3.80 7.84
C SER A 294 -5.76 2.44 8.49
N HIS A 295 -4.55 1.91 8.34
CA HIS A 295 -4.10 0.70 9.05
C HIS A 295 -3.94 0.96 10.55
N LEU A 296 -3.37 2.10 10.94
CA LEU A 296 -3.33 2.54 12.33
C LEU A 296 -4.74 2.70 12.90
N ALA A 297 -5.67 3.27 12.13
CA ALA A 297 -7.09 3.34 12.52
C ALA A 297 -7.71 1.94 12.72
N SER A 298 -7.41 0.97 11.85
CA SER A 298 -7.84 -0.42 12.05
C SER A 298 -7.25 -1.03 13.32
N GLY A 299 -6.00 -0.73 13.66
CA GLY A 299 -5.37 -1.10 14.92
C GLY A 299 -6.08 -0.50 16.13
N LEU A 300 -6.33 0.81 16.10
CA LEU A 300 -7.05 1.53 17.16
C LEU A 300 -8.47 0.96 17.35
N ARG A 301 -9.21 0.72 16.27
CA ARG A 301 -10.54 0.09 16.32
C ARG A 301 -10.51 -1.24 17.08
N VAL A 302 -9.50 -2.07 16.83
CA VAL A 302 -9.31 -3.35 17.53
C VAL A 302 -9.03 -3.14 19.02
N VAL A 303 -8.22 -2.14 19.38
CA VAL A 303 -7.91 -1.79 20.77
C VAL A 303 -9.17 -1.28 21.49
N LEU A 304 -9.92 -0.37 20.89
CA LEU A 304 -11.13 0.21 21.48
C LEU A 304 -12.18 -0.86 21.81
N ILE A 305 -12.46 -1.75 20.86
CA ILE A 305 -13.39 -2.87 21.07
C ILE A 305 -12.91 -3.79 22.20
N ALA A 306 -11.59 -4.05 22.29
CA ALA A 306 -11.02 -4.86 23.35
C ALA A 306 -11.13 -4.21 24.75
N HIS A 307 -11.26 -2.88 24.81
CA HIS A 307 -11.43 -2.11 26.05
C HIS A 307 -12.89 -1.69 26.30
N GLY A 308 -13.86 -2.41 25.70
CA GLY A 308 -15.28 -2.25 26.02
C GLY A 308 -16.00 -1.12 25.29
N VAL A 309 -15.36 -0.42 24.35
CA VAL A 309 -16.04 0.57 23.51
C VAL A 309 -17.05 -0.13 22.60
N ASP A 310 -18.26 0.43 22.50
CA ASP A 310 -19.30 -0.08 21.61
C ASP A 310 -18.80 -0.22 20.17
N ARG A 311 -19.19 -1.33 19.53
CA ARG A 311 -18.72 -1.67 18.18
C ARG A 311 -19.16 -0.64 17.15
N ARG A 312 -20.38 -0.09 17.23
CA ARG A 312 -20.84 0.91 16.25
C ARG A 312 -20.11 2.23 16.44
N ALA A 313 -19.77 2.60 17.68
CA ALA A 313 -18.93 3.76 17.93
C ALA A 313 -17.51 3.58 17.37
N ALA A 314 -16.90 2.41 17.60
CA ALA A 314 -15.58 2.09 17.05
C ALA A 314 -15.56 2.02 15.52
N ASP A 315 -16.63 1.51 14.89
CA ASP A 315 -16.79 1.47 13.42
C ASP A 315 -16.90 2.89 12.85
N ARG A 316 -17.73 3.75 13.44
CA ARG A 316 -17.87 5.16 13.00
C ARG A 316 -16.56 5.95 13.12
N LEU A 317 -15.82 5.75 14.20
CA LEU A 317 -14.50 6.39 14.35
C LEU A 317 -13.52 5.88 13.28
N TRP A 318 -13.54 4.58 12.99
CA TRP A 318 -12.72 4.00 11.93
C TRP A 318 -13.06 4.61 10.57
N ASP A 319 -14.34 4.74 10.21
CA ASP A 319 -14.78 5.38 8.97
C ASP A 319 -14.28 6.82 8.87
N ALA A 320 -14.42 7.60 9.95
CA ALA A 320 -13.93 8.98 10.00
C ALA A 320 -12.40 9.07 9.82
N CYS A 321 -11.64 8.18 10.47
CA CYS A 321 -10.19 8.12 10.31
C CYS A 321 -9.77 7.71 8.89
N VAL A 322 -10.49 6.78 8.25
CA VAL A 322 -10.24 6.39 6.86
C VAL A 322 -10.49 7.56 5.91
N ALA A 323 -11.60 8.29 6.09
CA ALA A 323 -11.89 9.49 5.30
C ALA A 323 -10.80 10.57 5.47
N LEU A 324 -10.39 10.84 6.72
CA LEU A 324 -9.29 11.77 7.01
C LEU A 324 -7.96 11.32 6.38
N SER A 325 -7.69 10.01 6.36
CA SER A 325 -6.49 9.45 5.72
C SER A 325 -6.44 9.77 4.22
N ALA A 326 -7.59 9.74 3.54
CA ALA A 326 -7.68 10.09 2.13
C ALA A 326 -7.42 11.59 1.90
N VAL A 327 -7.96 12.46 2.75
CA VAL A 327 -7.72 13.91 2.69
C VAL A 327 -6.24 14.23 2.89
N ILE A 328 -5.60 13.65 3.91
CA ILE A 328 -4.17 13.87 4.19
C ILE A 328 -3.31 13.36 3.04
N SER A 329 -3.60 12.17 2.52
CA SER A 329 -2.88 11.61 1.38
C SER A 329 -2.98 12.51 0.14
N ALA A 330 -4.19 12.97 -0.20
CA ALA A 330 -4.41 13.88 -1.32
C ALA A 330 -3.65 15.21 -1.14
N ALA A 331 -3.65 15.76 0.07
CA ALA A 331 -2.94 16.98 0.40
C ALA A 331 -1.41 16.83 0.23
N ILE A 332 -0.84 15.72 0.70
CA ILE A 332 0.59 15.40 0.51
C ILE A 332 0.92 15.33 -0.98
N ILE A 333 0.14 14.58 -1.76
CA ILE A 333 0.40 14.37 -3.18
C ILE A 333 0.23 15.66 -3.98
N ALA A 334 -0.76 16.49 -3.64
CA ALA A 334 -0.92 17.81 -4.22
C ALA A 334 0.34 18.67 -4.00
N GLY A 335 0.87 18.70 -2.77
CA GLY A 335 2.12 19.39 -2.45
C GLY A 335 3.31 18.84 -3.23
N MET A 336 3.45 17.52 -3.33
CA MET A 336 4.51 16.88 -4.12
C MET A 336 4.39 17.15 -5.63
N CYS A 337 3.19 17.37 -6.14
CA CYS A 337 2.94 17.73 -7.55
C CYS A 337 3.03 19.24 -7.82
N GLY A 338 3.35 20.06 -6.81
CA GLY A 338 3.62 21.50 -6.97
C GLY A 338 2.53 22.45 -6.45
N VAL A 339 1.42 21.95 -5.91
CA VAL A 339 0.39 22.82 -5.29
C VAL A 339 0.95 23.50 -4.05
N ARG A 340 0.67 24.80 -3.89
CA ARG A 340 1.11 25.60 -2.74
C ARG A 340 -0.06 26.30 -2.03
N ILE A 341 0.05 26.45 -0.72
CA ILE A 341 -0.87 27.23 0.13
C ILE A 341 -0.11 28.46 0.63
N GLY A 342 -0.03 29.50 -0.20
CA GLY A 342 0.76 30.70 0.11
C GLY A 342 1.15 31.44 -1.15
#